data_AF-A0A0C9RBT9-F1
#
_entry.id   AF-A0A0C9RBT9-F1
#
_cell.length_a   1.000
_cell.length_b   1.000
_cell.length_c   1.000
_cell.angle_alpha   90.00
_cell.angle_beta   90.00
_cell.angle_gamma   90.00
#
_symmetry.space_group_name_H-M   'P 1'
#
loop_
_entity.id
_entity.type
_entity.pdbx_description
1 polymer ?
#
loop_
_entity_poly.entity_id
_entity_poly.type
_entity_poly.pdbx_seq_one_letter_code
_entity_poly.pdbx_strand_id
1 'polypeptide(L)'
;LLLKTNVEKCLEIKQLISQKFGLSSNEIYLEKDGRRLSADVNISGVAQCRVRVLGGKGGFGSMLRAIGAQIEKTTNREACRDLSGRRLRDINEEKRLKAVLEKMGDLERESQERKKTEN
;
A
#
# COMPACT_ATOMS: atom_id res chain seq x y z
N LEU A 1 1.62 -22.62 -17.51
CA LEU A 1 0.93 -23.23 -18.66
C LEU A 1 0.64 -22.16 -19.70
N LEU A 2 1.07 -22.35 -20.95
CA LEU A 2 0.87 -21.40 -22.04
C LEU A 2 0.00 -22.07 -23.10
N LEU A 3 -1.14 -21.44 -23.42
CA LEU A 3 -2.07 -21.91 -24.44
C LEU A 3 -1.99 -20.96 -25.63
N LYS A 4 -1.52 -21.47 -26.77
CA LYS A 4 -1.59 -20.77 -28.05
C LYS A 4 -2.93 -21.09 -28.70
N THR A 5 -3.60 -20.07 -29.22
CA THR A 5 -4.87 -20.20 -29.93
C THR A 5 -4.89 -19.17 -31.05
N ASN A 6 -5.55 -19.51 -32.16
CA ASN A 6 -5.80 -18.59 -33.28
C ASN A 6 -7.12 -17.81 -33.10
N VAL A 7 -7.80 -18.07 -31.99
CA VAL A 7 -9.07 -17.48 -31.65
C VAL A 7 -8.84 -16.25 -30.78
N GLU A 8 -9.46 -15.14 -31.18
CA GLU A 8 -9.31 -13.86 -30.48
C GLU A 8 -10.46 -13.60 -29.51
N LYS A 9 -11.65 -14.17 -29.74
CA LYS A 9 -12.83 -13.84 -28.94
C LYS A 9 -12.75 -14.49 -27.55
N CYS A 10 -12.93 -13.68 -26.50
CA CYS A 10 -12.84 -14.12 -25.10
C CYS A 10 -13.76 -15.32 -24.78
N LEU A 11 -14.99 -15.33 -25.30
CA LEU A 11 -15.93 -16.44 -25.11
C LEU A 11 -15.40 -17.77 -25.67
N GLU A 12 -14.89 -17.75 -26.88
CA GLU A 12 -14.38 -18.94 -27.57
C GLU A 12 -13.09 -19.45 -26.93
N ILE A 13 -12.23 -18.54 -26.45
CA ILE A 13 -11.05 -18.90 -25.66
C ILE A 13 -11.45 -19.61 -24.37
N LYS A 14 -12.50 -19.14 -23.68
CA LYS A 14 -13.02 -19.83 -22.48
C LYS A 14 -13.56 -21.22 -22.81
N GLN A 15 -14.28 -21.38 -23.92
CA GLN A 15 -14.77 -22.68 -24.38
C GLN A 15 -13.61 -23.64 -24.68
N LEU A 16 -12.56 -23.16 -25.33
CA LEU A 16 -11.36 -23.96 -25.63
C LEU A 16 -10.64 -24.42 -24.34
N ILE A 17 -10.51 -23.52 -23.36
CA ILE A 17 -9.94 -23.86 -22.05
C ILE A 17 -10.84 -24.87 -21.33
N SER A 18 -12.15 -24.70 -21.42
CA SER A 18 -13.12 -25.62 -20.83
C SER A 18 -13.00 -27.04 -21.40
N GLN A 19 -12.94 -27.16 -22.73
CA GLN A 19 -12.76 -28.46 -23.39
C GLN A 19 -11.41 -29.10 -23.07
N LYS A 20 -10.34 -28.31 -23.00
CA LYS A 20 -8.98 -28.84 -22.81
C LYS A 20 -8.67 -29.24 -21.37
N PHE A 21 -9.23 -28.52 -20.39
CA PHE A 21 -8.92 -28.71 -18.98
C PHE A 21 -10.09 -29.25 -18.15
N GLY A 22 -11.26 -29.48 -18.76
CA GLY A 22 -12.44 -29.97 -18.05
C GLY A 22 -13.03 -28.98 -17.04
N LEU A 23 -12.72 -27.69 -17.17
CA LEU A 23 -13.21 -26.63 -16.28
C LEU A 23 -14.47 -25.99 -16.87
N SER A 24 -15.44 -25.59 -16.06
CA SER A 24 -16.59 -24.85 -16.57
C SER A 24 -16.19 -23.42 -16.98
N SER A 25 -16.75 -22.89 -18.07
CA SER A 25 -16.54 -21.50 -18.49
C SER A 25 -16.90 -20.48 -17.39
N ASN A 26 -17.77 -20.85 -16.45
CA ASN A 26 -18.17 -20.03 -15.32
C ASN A 26 -17.13 -20.02 -14.19
N GLU A 27 -16.29 -21.05 -14.11
CA GLU A 27 -15.22 -21.22 -13.12
C GLU A 27 -13.94 -20.51 -13.52
N ILE A 28 -13.87 -19.89 -14.70
CA ILE A 28 -12.68 -19.19 -15.17
C ILE A 28 -13.01 -17.77 -15.61
N TYR A 29 -12.02 -16.88 -15.50
CA TYR A 29 -12.06 -15.57 -16.13
C TYR A 29 -10.73 -15.24 -16.77
N LEU A 30 -10.78 -14.41 -17.82
CA LEU A 30 -9.61 -13.91 -18.51
C LEU A 30 -9.33 -12.48 -18.03
N GLU A 31 -8.06 -12.16 -17.90
CA GLU A 31 -7.57 -10.87 -17.45
C GLU A 31 -6.44 -10.41 -18.38
N LYS A 32 -6.46 -9.12 -18.72
CA LYS A 32 -5.36 -8.45 -19.41
C LYS A 32 -5.08 -7.13 -18.70
N ASP A 33 -3.81 -6.85 -18.43
CA ASP A 33 -3.36 -5.61 -17.77
C ASP A 33 -4.10 -5.29 -16.46
N GLY A 34 -4.37 -6.30 -15.62
CA GLY A 34 -5.05 -6.10 -14.35
C GLY A 34 -6.58 -6.05 -14.44
N ARG A 35 -7.16 -6.11 -15.64
CA ARG A 35 -8.61 -5.92 -15.87
C ARG A 35 -9.27 -7.18 -16.39
N ARG A 36 -10.42 -7.52 -15.80
CA ARG A 36 -11.24 -8.66 -16.23
C ARG A 36 -11.90 -8.35 -17.58
N LEU A 37 -11.76 -9.29 -18.51
CA LEU A 37 -12.31 -9.18 -19.85
C LEU A 37 -13.77 -9.65 -19.90
N SER A 38 -14.59 -8.90 -20.65
CA SER A 38 -15.96 -9.31 -21.04
C SER A 38 -15.92 -10.43 -22.08
N ALA A 39 -17.01 -11.20 -22.21
CA ALA A 39 -17.11 -12.32 -23.14
C ALA A 39 -17.00 -11.90 -24.62
N ASP A 40 -17.42 -10.69 -24.95
CA ASP A 40 -17.49 -10.19 -26.33
C ASP A 40 -16.22 -9.47 -26.79
N VAL A 41 -15.22 -9.34 -25.92
CA VAL A 41 -13.97 -8.62 -26.23
C VAL A 41 -13.02 -9.52 -27.02
N ASN A 42 -12.45 -8.97 -28.08
CA ASN A 42 -11.32 -9.58 -28.78
C ASN A 42 -10.01 -9.35 -28.01
N ILE A 43 -9.30 -10.43 -27.78
CA ILE A 43 -8.03 -10.49 -27.06
C ILE A 43 -6.90 -10.51 -28.08
N SER A 44 -6.23 -9.38 -28.24
CA SER A 44 -4.97 -9.31 -28.97
C SER A 44 -3.79 -9.57 -28.01
N GLY A 45 -2.90 -10.49 -28.38
CA GLY A 45 -1.69 -10.81 -27.62
C GLY A 45 -1.92 -11.79 -26.47
N VAL A 46 -1.23 -11.57 -25.34
CA VAL A 46 -1.25 -12.49 -24.19
C VAL A 46 -2.30 -12.05 -23.16
N ALA A 47 -3.11 -12.99 -22.69
CA ALA A 47 -4.01 -12.80 -21.55
C ALA A 47 -3.79 -13.89 -20.49
N GLN A 48 -4.13 -13.57 -19.25
CA GLN A 48 -4.03 -14.49 -18.12
C GLN A 48 -5.39 -15.15 -17.88
N CYS A 49 -5.40 -16.48 -17.83
CA CYS A 49 -6.57 -17.22 -17.36
C CYS A 49 -6.45 -17.49 -15.86
N ARG A 50 -7.48 -17.13 -15.10
CA ARG A 50 -7.57 -17.33 -13.66
C ARG A 50 -8.78 -18.20 -13.33
N VAL A 51 -8.58 -19.17 -12.46
CA VAL A 51 -9.66 -20.00 -11.92
C VAL A 51 -10.33 -19.24 -10.78
N ARG A 52 -11.66 -19.30 -10.75
CA ARG A 52 -12.50 -18.78 -9.68
C ARG A 52 -12.52 -19.82 -8.57
N VAL A 53 -12.18 -19.37 -7.38
CA VAL A 53 -12.30 -20.19 -6.19
C VAL A 53 -13.66 -19.94 -5.54
N LEU A 54 -14.34 -21.01 -5.14
CA LEU A 54 -15.56 -20.95 -4.33
C LEU A 54 -15.13 -20.59 -2.89
N GLY A 55 -15.14 -19.31 -2.54
CA GLY A 55 -14.76 -18.88 -1.19
C GLY A 55 -13.89 -17.63 -1.14
N GLY A 56 -13.92 -16.96 0.01
CA GLY A 56 -13.67 -15.53 0.13
C GLY A 56 -12.23 -15.11 -0.09
N LYS A 57 -12.07 -14.02 -0.85
CA LYS A 57 -10.93 -13.08 -0.81
C LYS A 57 -10.71 -12.43 0.58
N GLY A 58 -11.27 -13.04 1.63
CA GLY A 58 -11.18 -12.62 3.02
C GLY A 58 -9.94 -13.16 3.73
N GLY A 59 -9.06 -13.93 3.08
CA GLY A 59 -7.77 -14.32 3.67
C GLY A 59 -6.93 -13.10 4.03
N PHE A 60 -6.77 -12.17 3.09
CA PHE A 60 -6.08 -10.90 3.35
C PHE A 60 -6.79 -10.06 4.43
N GLY A 61 -8.12 -9.94 4.37
CA GLY A 61 -8.88 -9.20 5.39
C GLY A 61 -8.83 -9.85 6.78
N SER A 62 -8.81 -11.18 6.85
CA SER A 62 -8.70 -11.93 8.12
C SER A 62 -7.28 -11.83 8.68
N MET A 63 -6.27 -11.86 7.81
CA MET A 63 -4.88 -11.57 8.17
C MET A 63 -4.74 -10.15 8.72
N LEU A 64 -5.33 -9.14 8.05
CA LEU A 64 -5.35 -7.77 8.54
C LEU A 64 -6.08 -7.64 9.89
N ARG A 65 -7.19 -8.37 10.11
CA ARG A 65 -7.88 -8.40 11.41
C ARG A 65 -7.03 -9.06 12.50
N ALA A 66 -6.35 -10.17 12.19
CA ALA A 66 -5.48 -10.87 13.13
C ALA A 66 -4.27 -10.00 13.53
N ILE A 67 -3.61 -9.39 12.55
CA ILE A 67 -2.50 -8.44 12.78
C ILE A 67 -3.02 -7.22 13.55
N GLY A 68 -4.14 -6.65 13.14
CA GLY A 68 -4.75 -5.50 13.81
C GLY A 68 -5.15 -5.78 15.26
N ALA A 69 -5.52 -7.02 15.61
CA ALA A 69 -5.79 -7.42 16.99
C ALA A 69 -4.53 -7.54 17.85
N GLN A 70 -3.37 -7.78 17.24
CA GLN A 70 -2.07 -7.83 17.92
C GLN A 70 -1.40 -6.45 18.03
N ILE A 71 -1.82 -5.48 17.20
CA ILE A 71 -1.28 -4.12 17.23
C ILE A 71 -2.02 -3.32 18.30
N GLU A 72 -1.30 -2.96 19.37
CA GLU A 72 -1.77 -1.97 20.32
C GLU A 72 -1.85 -0.59 19.66
N LYS A 73 -2.86 0.21 20.06
CA LYS A 73 -2.97 1.60 19.60
C LYS A 73 -1.74 2.37 20.06
N THR A 74 -0.91 2.77 19.12
CA THR A 74 0.23 3.62 19.40
C THR A 74 -0.21 5.06 19.60
N THR A 75 0.45 5.77 20.51
CA THR A 75 0.25 7.22 20.72
C THR A 75 1.15 8.06 19.80
N ASN A 76 2.05 7.42 19.04
CA ASN A 76 2.92 8.10 18.09
C ASN A 76 2.11 8.62 16.89
N ARG A 77 1.95 9.95 16.82
CA ARG A 77 1.27 10.67 15.74
C ARG A 77 2.23 11.29 14.74
N GLU A 78 3.52 10.99 14.77
CA GLU A 78 4.54 11.62 13.93
C GLU A 78 4.34 11.40 12.42
N ALA A 79 3.65 10.32 12.05
CA ALA A 79 3.27 10.04 10.67
C ALA A 79 2.10 10.90 10.16
N CYS A 80 1.33 11.53 11.05
CA CYS A 80 0.24 12.41 10.67
C CYS A 80 0.77 13.71 10.04
N ARG A 81 -0.06 14.34 9.21
CA ARG A 81 0.21 15.64 8.60
C ARG A 81 -0.63 16.74 9.26
N ASP A 82 -0.12 17.96 9.25
CA ASP A 82 -0.87 19.16 9.62
C ASP A 82 -1.72 19.70 8.43
N LEU A 83 -2.46 20.80 8.65
CA LEU A 83 -3.27 21.44 7.60
C LEU A 83 -2.43 22.07 6.48
N SER A 84 -1.13 22.29 6.71
CA SER A 84 -0.19 22.74 5.67
C SER A 84 0.39 21.59 4.85
N GLY A 85 0.09 20.34 5.24
CA GLY A 85 0.59 19.13 4.61
C GLY A 85 1.99 18.71 5.07
N ARG A 86 2.60 19.38 6.04
CA ARG A 86 3.87 18.96 6.65
C ARG A 86 3.63 17.79 7.61
N ARG A 87 4.61 16.88 7.77
CA ARG A 87 4.51 15.81 8.77
C ARG A 87 4.76 16.36 10.17
N LEU A 88 4.07 15.80 11.17
CA LEU A 88 4.25 16.20 12.57
C LEU A 88 5.68 15.90 13.08
N ARG A 89 6.36 14.90 12.51
CA ARG A 89 7.78 14.64 12.77
C ARG A 89 8.65 15.87 12.53
N ASP A 90 8.58 16.42 11.32
CA ASP A 90 9.44 17.53 10.88
C ASP A 90 9.19 18.77 11.75
N ILE A 91 7.93 19.01 12.14
CA ILE A 91 7.53 20.11 13.01
C ILE A 91 8.11 19.94 14.42
N ASN A 92 8.04 18.74 14.98
CA ASN A 92 8.59 18.45 16.31
C ASN A 92 10.11 18.54 16.33
N GLU A 93 10.78 18.07 15.27
CA GLU A 93 12.23 18.20 15.11
C GLU A 93 12.66 19.67 15.05
N GLU A 94 11.98 20.49 14.24
CA GLU A 94 12.24 21.93 14.16
C GLU A 94 12.07 22.63 15.52
N LYS A 95 11.00 22.30 16.26
CA LYS A 95 10.78 22.80 17.62
C LYS A 95 11.86 22.36 18.59
N ARG A 96 12.31 21.10 18.50
CA ARG A 96 13.37 20.56 19.35
C ARG A 96 14.70 21.25 19.07
N LEU A 97 15.02 21.50 17.81
CA LEU A 97 16.20 22.27 17.40
C LEU A 97 16.17 23.70 17.96
N LYS A 98 15.03 24.40 17.83
CA LYS A 98 14.84 25.74 18.41
C LYS A 98 15.05 25.76 19.92
N ALA A 99 14.42 24.84 20.65
CA ALA A 99 14.56 24.76 22.10
C ALA A 99 15.99 24.46 22.58
N VAL A 100 16.76 23.70 21.79
CA VAL A 100 18.18 23.43 22.10
C VAL A 100 19.02 24.69 21.92
N LEU A 101 18.81 25.43 20.82
CA LEU A 101 19.51 26.68 20.56
C LEU A 101 19.20 27.75 21.62
N GLU A 102 17.94 27.89 22.02
CA GLU A 102 17.53 28.80 23.10
C GLU A 102 18.24 28.47 24.41
N LYS A 103 18.22 27.20 24.84
CA LYS A 103 18.93 26.76 26.05
C LYS A 103 20.43 27.03 26.01
N MET A 104 21.07 26.83 24.86
CA MET A 104 22.50 27.14 24.70
C MET A 104 22.77 28.64 24.86
N GLY A 105 21.94 29.48 24.24
CA GLY A 105 22.07 30.94 24.35
C GLY A 105 21.84 31.45 25.78
N ASP A 106 20.91 30.87 26.52
CA ASP A 106 20.67 31.25 27.92
C ASP A 106 21.83 30.86 28.84
N LEU A 107 22.39 29.67 28.66
CA LEU A 107 23.60 29.23 29.37
C LEU A 107 24.80 30.15 29.09
N GLU A 108 24.98 30.57 27.84
CA GLU A 108 26.05 31.49 27.46
C GLU A 108 25.87 32.87 28.11
N ARG A 109 24.65 33.43 28.09
CA ARG A 109 24.34 34.71 28.74
C ARG A 109 24.60 34.66 30.24
N GLU A 110 24.12 33.63 30.92
CA GLU A 110 24.33 33.45 32.35
C GLU A 110 25.82 33.33 32.69
N SER A 111 26.60 32.62 31.87
CA SER A 111 28.06 32.53 32.03
C SER A 111 28.77 33.87 31.83
N GLN A 112 28.28 34.72 30.92
CA GLN A 112 28.84 36.05 30.67
C GLN A 112 28.49 37.03 31.80
N GLU A 113 27.30 36.94 32.38
CA GLU A 113 26.91 37.76 33.52
C GLU A 113 27.73 37.42 34.77
N ARG A 114 27.89 36.13 35.10
CA ARG A 114 28.75 35.70 36.21
C ARG A 114 30.18 36.22 36.07
N LYS A 115 30.77 36.12 34.87
CA LYS A 115 32.11 36.66 34.57
C LYS A 115 32.21 38.19 34.67
N LYS A 116 31.10 38.92 34.49
CA LYS A 116 31.05 40.39 34.64
C LYS A 116 30.86 40.83 36.09
N THR A 117 30.21 40.02 36.91
CA THR A 117 29.99 40.32 38.33
C THR A 117 31.19 39.93 39.21
N GLU A 118 32.02 38.99 38.76
CA GLU A 118 33.23 38.53 39.47
C GLU A 118 34.50 39.36 39.20
N ASN A 119 34.45 40.35 38.29
CA ASN A 119 35.53 41.33 38.04
C ASN A 119 35.15 42.72 38.56
#